data_AF-A0A961BCZ9-F1
#
_entry.id   AF-A0A961BCZ9-F1
#
_cell.length_a   1.000
_cell.length_b   1.000
_cell.length_c   1.000
_cell.angle_alpha   90.00
_cell.angle_beta   90.00
_cell.angle_gamma   90.00
#
_symmetry.space_group_name_H-M   'P 1'
#
loop_
_entity.id
_entity.type
_entity.pdbx_description
1 polymer ?
#
loop_
_entity_poly.entity_id
_entity_poly.type
_entity_poly.pdbx_seq_one_letter_code
_entity_poly.pdbx_strand_id
1 'polypeptide(L)' 'MNFESSKFTLVTFAQEVPLFDKGGPAGLYGGKTIEVTGVIELYKGQPQIKLTSPAMIKVIAAGDPPKASP' A
#
# COMPACT_ATOMS: atom_id res chain seq x y z
N MET A 1 -0.72 -5.79 15.82
CA MET A 1 -1.31 -4.43 15.81
C MET A 1 -2.82 -4.59 15.85
N ASN A 2 -3.51 -3.94 16.77
CA ASN A 2 -4.98 -3.93 16.77
C ASN A 2 -5.44 -2.81 15.83
N PHE A 3 -6.03 -3.17 14.69
CA PHE A 3 -6.58 -2.23 13.71
C PHE A 3 -8.11 -2.11 13.81
N GLU A 4 -8.76 -2.67 14.83
CA GLU A 4 -10.22 -2.60 15.02
C GLU A 4 -10.72 -1.16 14.82
N SER A 5 -11.47 -0.94 13.74
CA SER A 5 -12.04 0.35 13.30
C SER A 5 -11.06 1.42 12.77
N SER A 6 -9.78 1.12 12.60
CA SER A 6 -8.77 2.09 12.11
C SER A 6 -8.57 2.02 10.60
N LYS A 7 -8.47 3.18 9.95
CA LYS A 7 -8.12 3.28 8.52
C LYS A 7 -6.60 3.20 8.39
N PHE A 8 -6.13 2.26 7.59
CA PHE A 8 -4.74 2.20 7.18
C PHE A 8 -4.59 2.85 5.80
N THR A 9 -3.66 3.79 5.65
CA THR A 9 -3.53 4.58 4.42
C THR A 9 -2.19 4.32 3.73
N LEU A 10 -2.21 4.19 2.40
CA LEU A 10 -1.00 4.22 1.59
C LEU A 10 -0.86 5.60 0.97
N VAL A 11 0.32 6.20 1.06
CA VAL A 11 0.56 7.57 0.58
C VAL A 11 1.73 7.59 -0.39
N THR A 12 1.55 8.22 -1.54
CA THR A 12 2.61 8.52 -2.52
C THR A 12 2.70 10.04 -2.65
N PHE A 13 3.85 10.66 -2.35
CA PHE A 13 3.97 12.11 -2.55
C PHE A 13 4.22 12.42 -4.02
N ALA A 14 3.99 13.68 -4.39
CA ALA A 14 4.05 14.15 -5.78
C ALA A 14 5.39 13.81 -6.47
N GLN A 15 6.50 13.82 -5.72
CA GLN A 15 7.83 13.49 -6.26
C GLN A 15 8.02 12.00 -6.56
N GLU A 16 7.28 11.10 -5.90
CA GLU A 16 7.34 9.67 -6.15
C GLU A 16 6.27 9.19 -7.15
N VAL A 17 5.23 9.98 -7.43
CA VAL A 17 4.21 9.63 -8.46
C VAL A 17 4.82 9.25 -9.81
N PRO A 18 5.85 9.94 -10.34
CA PRO A 18 6.48 9.57 -11.62
C PRO A 18 7.18 8.22 -11.62
N LEU A 19 7.46 7.62 -10.45
CA LEU A 19 8.03 6.28 -10.35
C LEU A 19 6.99 5.19 -10.67
N PHE A 20 5.71 5.55 -10.68
CA PHE A 20 4.61 4.67 -11.05
C PHE A 20 4.18 4.98 -12.48
N ASP A 21 3.90 3.93 -13.27
CA ASP A 21 3.47 4.05 -14.67
C ASP A 21 2.23 4.96 -14.85
N LYS A 22 1.88 5.24 -16.11
CA LYS A 22 0.76 6.13 -16.48
C LYS A 22 -0.50 5.79 -15.69
N GLY A 23 -0.99 6.79 -14.95
CA GLY A 23 -2.17 6.67 -14.07
C GLY A 23 -1.83 6.68 -12.57
N GLY A 24 -0.54 6.59 -12.22
CA GLY A 24 -0.08 6.60 -10.83
C GLY A 24 -0.60 5.41 -10.01
N PRO A 25 -0.30 5.39 -8.70
CA PRO A 25 -0.69 4.28 -7.83
C PRO A 25 -2.20 4.00 -7.85
N ALA A 26 -3.02 5.05 -7.85
CA ALA A 26 -4.47 4.93 -7.85
C ALA A 26 -5.00 4.25 -9.12
N GLY A 27 -4.48 4.62 -10.29
CA GLY A 27 -4.86 4.00 -11.56
C GLY A 27 -4.39 2.55 -11.70
N LEU A 28 -3.22 2.22 -11.14
CA LEU A 28 -2.63 0.88 -11.25
C LEU A 28 -3.24 -0.14 -10.29
N TYR A 29 -3.59 0.30 -9.08
CA TYR A 29 -3.96 -0.59 -7.96
C TYR A 29 -5.38 -0.36 -7.43
N GLY A 30 -6.10 0.65 -7.91
CA GLY A 30 -7.49 0.91 -7.51
C GLY A 30 -8.38 -0.31 -7.70
N GLY A 31 -9.11 -0.71 -6.64
CA GLY A 31 -10.01 -1.86 -6.64
C GLY A 31 -9.33 -3.23 -6.64
N LYS A 32 -7.99 -3.29 -6.59
CA LYS A 32 -7.23 -4.55 -6.51
C LYS A 32 -6.90 -4.89 -5.07
N THR A 33 -6.86 -6.19 -4.76
CA THR A 33 -6.23 -6.66 -3.53
C THR A 33 -4.72 -6.65 -3.73
N ILE A 34 -4.00 -6.03 -2.78
CA ILE A 34 -2.55 -5.86 -2.86
C ILE A 34 -1.88 -6.26 -1.54
N GLU A 35 -0.68 -6.80 -1.64
CA GLU A 35 0.29 -6.92 -0.56
C GLU A 35 1.25 -5.73 -0.66
N VAL A 36 1.55 -5.10 0.48
CA VAL A 36 2.45 -3.93 0.53
C VAL A 36 3.49 -4.12 1.62
N THR A 37 4.75 -3.89 1.26
CA THR A 37 5.88 -3.90 2.20
C THR A 37 6.40 -2.50 2.42
N GLY A 38 6.76 -2.15 3.65
CA GLY A 38 7.25 -0.81 3.98
C GLY A 38 7.27 -0.52 5.47
N VAL A 39 7.74 0.67 5.83
CA VAL A 39 7.74 1.16 7.21
C VAL A 39 6.36 1.71 7.55
N ILE A 40 5.77 1.19 8.63
CA ILE A 40 4.53 1.74 9.19
C ILE A 40 4.89 2.96 10.02
N GLU A 41 4.35 4.11 9.63
CA GLU A 41 4.53 5.40 10.29
C GLU A 41 3.19 5.96 10.75
N LEU A 42 3.18 6.80 11.78
CA LEU A 42 1.98 7.51 12.22
C LEU A 42 1.96 8.93 11.66
N TYR A 43 0.92 9.29 10.92
CA TYR A 43 0.68 10.67 10.48
C TYR A 43 -0.66 11.14 11.03
N LYS A 44 -0.64 12.23 11.82
CA LYS A 44 -1.82 12.76 12.54
C LYS A 44 -2.55 11.66 13.34
N GLY A 45 -1.80 10.74 13.94
CA GLY A 45 -2.33 9.62 14.73
C GLY A 45 -2.92 8.46 13.90
N GLN A 46 -2.80 8.49 12.57
CA GLN A 46 -3.26 7.41 11.69
C GLN A 46 -2.07 6.63 11.11
N PRO A 47 -2.13 5.28 11.11
CA PRO A 47 -1.08 4.46 10.54
C PRO A 47 -1.06 4.54 9.01
N GLN A 48 0.13 4.67 8.44
CA GLN A 48 0.35 4.73 7.01
C GLN A 48 1.65 4.06 6.58
N ILE A 49 1.75 3.69 5.30
CA ILE A 49 3.02 3.42 4.62
C ILE A 49 3.22 4.47 3.53
N LYS A 50 4.40 5.09 3.50
CA LYS A 50 4.84 5.91 2.37
C LYS A 50 5.35 5.00 1.25
N LEU A 51 4.73 5.07 0.08
CA LEU A 51 5.13 4.35 -1.12
C LEU A 51 6.23 5.13 -1.85
N THR A 52 7.45 4.58 -1.85
CA THR A 52 8.61 5.18 -2.52
C THR A 52 9.05 4.43 -3.78
N SER A 53 8.47 3.26 -4.05
CA SER A 53 8.75 2.47 -5.26
C SER A 53 7.57 1.54 -5.59
N PRO A 54 7.29 1.27 -6.88
CA PRO A 54 6.31 0.26 -7.29
C PRO A 54 6.63 -1.15 -6.78
N ALA A 55 7.91 -1.46 -6.55
CA ALA A 55 8.36 -2.77 -6.07
C ALA A 55 7.85 -3.13 -4.67
N MET A 56 7.37 -2.14 -3.91
CA MET A 56 6.75 -2.34 -2.60
C MET A 56 5.37 -2.99 -2.69
N ILE A 57 4.74 -2.99 -3.87
CA ILE A 57 3.37 -3.41 -4.09
C ILE A 57 3.33 -4.65 -4.96
N LYS A 58 2.58 -5.65 -4.50
CA LYS A 58 2.27 -6.86 -5.26
C LYS A 58 0.76 -7.03 -5.33
N VAL A 59 0.21 -7.13 -6.54
CA VAL A 59 -1.20 -7.48 -6.72
C VAL A 59 -1.38 -8.96 -6.40
N ILE A 60 -2.33 -9.27 -5.52
CA ILE A 60 -2.69 -10.64 -5.18
C ILE A 60 -4.05 -10.97 -5.79
N ALA A 61 -4.18 -12.18 -6.33
CA ALA A 61 -5.45 -12.64 -6.88
C ALA A 61 -6.51 -12.71 -5.77
N ALA A 62 -7.75 -12.34 -6.09
CA ALA A 62 -8.86 -12.48 -5.17
C ALA A 62 -9.05 -13.98 -4.86
N GLY A 63 -8.64 -14.41 -3.68
CA GLY A 63 -8.75 -15.81 -3.22
C GLY A 63 -7.48 -16.42 -2.68
N ASP A 64 -6.30 -15.80 -2.84
CA ASP A 64 -5.10 -16.23 -2.12
C ASP A 64 -5.12 -15.65 -0.71
N PRO A 65 -5.32 -16.46 0.35
CA PRO A 65 -5.14 -15.98 1.70
C PRO A 65 -3.68 -15.51 1.87
N PRO A 66 -3.42 -14.44 2.65
CA PRO A 66 -2.06 -14.01 2.95
C PRO A 66 -1.28 -15.22 3.45
N LYS A 67 -0.27 -15.65 2.69
CA LYS A 67 0.59 -16.74 3.10
C LYS A 67 1.45 -16.18 4.24
N ALA A 68 0.98 -16.36 5.48
CA ALA A 68 1.79 -16.12 6.66
C ALA A 68 3.06 -16.97 6.48
N SER A 69 4.17 -16.31 6.18
CA SER A 69 5.46 -16.99 6.14
C SER A 69 5.82 -17.35 7.58
N PRO A 70 6.23 -18.60 7.85
CA PRO A 70 6.57 -19.07 9.20
C PRO A 70 7.80 -18.35 9.76
#